data_AF-A0A6P0DX81-F1
#
_entry.id   AF-A0A6P0DX81-F1
#
_cell.length_a   1.000
_cell.length_b   1.000
_cell.length_c   1.000
_cell.angle_alpha   90.00
_cell.angle_beta   90.00
_cell.angle_gamma   90.00
#
_symmetry.space_group_name_H-M   'P 1'
#
loop_
_entity.id
_entity.type
_entity.pdbx_description
1 polymer ?
#
loop_
_entity_poly.entity_id
_entity_poly.type
_entity_poly.pdbx_seq_one_letter_code
_entity_poly.pdbx_strand_id
1 'polypeptide(L)'
;TMEFDWKSVKDAAQRRPALVLTLGYNTAVFCTYLRWHGITNLINMDGLEWRREKWKFHERVWLWLNERIGCWTGNHLIADHPAIAAHLATRVKRTKITTIPYGADAVGQAERGPLKALGLQNTLYG
;
A
#
# COMPACT_ATOMS: atom_id res chain seq x y z
N THR A 1 -4.21 -12.07 -11.40
CA THR A 1 -3.72 -11.26 -10.26
C THR A 1 -3.97 -11.95 -8.93
N MET A 2 -5.21 -12.17 -8.47
CA MET A 2 -5.46 -12.86 -7.18
C MET A 2 -4.89 -14.29 -7.08
N GLU A 3 -4.91 -15.06 -8.18
CA GLU A 3 -4.31 -16.41 -8.20
C GLU A 3 -2.79 -16.36 -7.99
N PHE A 4 -2.14 -15.36 -8.59
CA PHE A 4 -0.71 -15.13 -8.42
C PHE A 4 -0.39 -14.73 -6.96
N ASP A 5 -1.19 -13.84 -6.37
CA ASP A 5 -1.04 -13.44 -4.97
C ASP A 5 -1.14 -14.65 -4.04
N TRP A 6 -2.14 -15.52 -4.27
CA TRP A 6 -2.31 -16.74 -3.47
C TRP A 6 -1.15 -17.72 -3.65
N LYS A 7 -0.68 -17.94 -4.88
CA LYS A 7 0.49 -18.79 -5.15
C LYS A 7 1.75 -18.25 -4.46
N SER A 8 1.97 -16.94 -4.51
CA SER A 8 3.10 -16.27 -3.88
C SER A 8 3.06 -16.37 -2.35
N VAL A 9 1.88 -16.17 -1.75
CA VAL A 9 1.68 -16.34 -0.30
C VAL A 9 1.93 -17.78 0.14
N LYS A 10 1.44 -18.78 -0.63
CA LYS A 10 1.71 -20.19 -0.33
C LYS A 10 3.18 -20.54 -0.45
N ASP A 11 3.85 -20.09 -1.51
CA ASP A 11 5.28 -20.32 -1.70
C ASP A 11 6.09 -19.70 -0.56
N ALA A 12 5.80 -18.44 -0.17
CA ALA A 12 6.42 -17.81 0.99
C ALA A 12 6.14 -18.60 2.28
N ALA A 13 4.90 -19.05 2.49
CA ALA A 13 4.55 -19.87 3.66
C ALA A 13 5.34 -21.18 3.73
N GLN A 14 5.54 -21.85 2.60
CA GLN A 14 6.31 -23.09 2.49
C GLN A 14 7.81 -22.85 2.74
N ARG A 15 8.36 -21.75 2.22
CA ARG A 15 9.78 -21.39 2.39
C ARG A 15 10.12 -20.90 3.80
N ARG A 16 9.11 -20.52 4.60
CA ARG A 16 9.27 -20.08 6.00
C ARG A 16 10.34 -18.97 6.17
N PRO A 17 10.31 -17.88 5.38
CA PRO A 17 11.23 -16.77 5.60
C PRO A 17 10.93 -16.11 6.96
N ALA A 18 11.94 -15.50 7.56
CA ALA A 18 11.75 -14.74 8.81
C ALA A 18 10.86 -13.50 8.61
N LEU A 19 10.90 -12.90 7.41
CA LEU A 19 10.24 -11.64 7.07
C LEU A 19 9.71 -11.67 5.63
N VAL A 20 8.49 -11.19 5.43
CA VAL A 20 7.85 -10.95 4.13
C VAL A 20 7.44 -9.47 4.04
N LEU A 21 7.68 -8.86 2.87
CA LEU A 21 7.16 -7.55 2.52
C LEU A 21 6.05 -7.73 1.47
N THR A 22 4.83 -7.36 1.84
CA THR A 22 3.67 -7.35 0.95
C THR A 22 3.43 -5.93 0.46
N LEU A 23 3.38 -5.74 -0.85
CA LEU A 23 3.16 -4.44 -1.49
C LEU A 23 1.72 -4.36 -1.99
N GLY A 24 0.91 -3.51 -1.34
CA GLY A 24 -0.52 -3.40 -1.57
C GLY A 24 -1.35 -4.35 -0.70
N TYR A 25 -2.65 -4.10 -0.66
CA TYR A 25 -3.55 -4.81 0.26
C TYR A 25 -4.82 -5.38 -0.39
N ASN A 26 -4.99 -5.33 -1.71
CA ASN A 26 -6.21 -5.77 -2.39
C ASN A 26 -6.59 -7.24 -2.14
N THR A 27 -5.61 -8.06 -1.78
CA THR A 27 -5.75 -9.49 -1.44
C THR A 27 -5.16 -9.79 -0.06
N ALA A 28 -5.15 -8.82 0.85
CA ALA A 28 -4.63 -8.95 2.20
C ALA A 28 -5.30 -10.08 3.00
N VAL A 29 -6.48 -10.56 2.60
CA VAL A 29 -7.07 -11.79 3.14
C VAL A 29 -6.11 -12.98 3.10
N PHE A 30 -5.30 -13.10 2.04
CA PHE A 30 -4.30 -14.17 1.93
C PHE A 30 -3.15 -14.01 2.94
N CYS A 31 -2.82 -12.78 3.34
CA CYS A 31 -1.79 -12.53 4.36
C CYS A 31 -2.14 -13.13 5.73
N THR A 32 -3.43 -13.40 6.00
CA THR A 32 -3.86 -14.17 7.18
C THR A 32 -3.15 -15.52 7.26
N TYR A 33 -2.89 -16.16 6.12
CA TYR A 33 -2.19 -17.44 6.03
C TYR A 33 -0.73 -17.33 6.50
N LEU A 34 -0.02 -16.26 6.10
CA LEU A 34 1.34 -15.98 6.60
C LEU A 34 1.33 -15.78 8.12
N ARG A 35 0.34 -15.04 8.62
CA ARG A 35 0.19 -14.77 10.05
C ARG A 35 -0.05 -16.04 10.87
N TRP A 36 -0.89 -16.95 10.38
CA TRP A 36 -1.13 -18.26 11.03
C TRP A 36 0.11 -19.16 11.02
N HIS A 37 0.97 -19.02 10.01
CA HIS A 37 2.24 -19.72 9.94
C HIS A 37 3.37 -19.07 10.74
N GLY A 38 3.08 -18.03 11.53
CA GLY A 38 4.07 -17.35 12.37
C GLY A 38 5.10 -16.54 11.59
N ILE A 39 4.86 -16.28 10.30
CA ILE A 39 5.77 -15.53 9.44
C ILE A 39 5.53 -14.04 9.67
N THR A 40 6.59 -13.27 9.91
CA THR A 40 6.49 -11.82 10.08
C THR A 40 6.18 -11.18 8.74
N ASN A 41 5.05 -10.49 8.63
CA ASN A 41 4.66 -9.81 7.41
C ASN A 41 4.52 -8.29 7.60
N LEU A 42 5.22 -7.52 6.78
CA LEU A 42 5.09 -6.07 6.66
C LEU A 42 4.22 -5.76 5.45
N ILE A 43 3.17 -4.96 5.64
CA ILE A 43 2.23 -4.65 4.55
C ILE A 43 2.31 -3.15 4.24
N ASN A 44 2.63 -2.81 2.99
CA ASN A 44 2.45 -1.45 2.48
C ASN A 44 0.96 -1.21 2.21
N MET A 45 0.40 -0.28 2.99
CA MET A 45 -0.98 0.16 2.94
C MET A 45 -1.01 1.49 2.19
N ASP A 46 -1.13 1.40 0.87
CA ASP A 46 -0.92 2.47 -0.12
C ASP A 46 -2.16 3.35 -0.40
N GLY A 47 -3.19 3.29 0.45
CA GLY A 47 -4.30 4.22 0.32
C GLY A 47 -5.62 3.84 0.94
N LEU A 48 -6.63 4.61 0.53
CA LEU A 48 -8.05 4.45 0.84
C LEU A 48 -8.78 4.02 -0.44
N GLU A 49 -8.33 2.94 -1.08
CA GLU A 49 -8.80 2.52 -2.41
C GLU A 49 -10.33 2.45 -2.50
N TRP A 50 -11.02 1.96 -1.46
CA TRP A 50 -12.49 1.86 -1.41
C TRP A 50 -13.23 3.21 -1.41
N ARG A 51 -12.53 4.33 -1.17
CA ARG A 51 -13.09 5.69 -1.24
C ARG A 51 -13.03 6.30 -2.64
N ARG A 52 -12.32 5.69 -3.58
CA ARG A 52 -12.24 6.20 -4.96
C ARG A 52 -13.57 5.98 -5.67
N GLU A 53 -14.00 6.98 -6.44
CA GLU A 53 -15.30 6.98 -7.13
C GLU A 53 -15.40 5.95 -8.27
N LYS A 54 -14.26 5.47 -8.78
CA LYS A 54 -14.20 4.51 -9.88
C LYS A 54 -14.73 3.10 -9.55
N TRP A 55 -14.95 2.78 -8.28
CA TRP A 55 -15.28 1.43 -7.84
C TRP A 55 -16.79 1.23 -7.61
N LYS A 56 -17.32 0.13 -8.12
CA LYS A 56 -18.68 -0.34 -7.85
C LYS A 56 -18.83 -0.74 -6.39
N PHE A 57 -20.07 -0.80 -5.90
CA PHE A 57 -20.35 -1.11 -4.50
C PHE A 57 -19.64 -2.37 -3.97
N HIS A 58 -19.69 -3.48 -4.72
CA HIS A 58 -19.06 -4.73 -4.31
C HIS A 58 -17.52 -4.65 -4.27
N GLU A 59 -16.90 -3.93 -5.22
CA GLU A 59 -15.45 -3.70 -5.24
C GLU A 59 -15.03 -2.84 -4.05
N ARG A 60 -15.82 -1.82 -3.71
CA ARG A 60 -15.58 -0.98 -2.51
C ARG A 60 -15.66 -1.81 -1.24
N VAL A 61 -16.66 -2.69 -1.11
CA VAL A 61 -16.78 -3.60 0.04
C VAL A 61 -15.59 -4.55 0.10
N TRP A 62 -15.18 -5.14 -1.02
CA TRP A 62 -14.00 -6.00 -1.10
C TRP A 62 -12.73 -5.30 -0.64
N LEU A 63 -12.46 -4.10 -1.16
CA LEU A 63 -11.30 -3.28 -0.81
C LEU A 63 -11.34 -2.83 0.65
N TRP A 64 -12.53 -2.47 1.16
CA TRP A 64 -12.71 -2.09 2.56
C TRP A 64 -12.44 -3.28 3.49
N LEU A 65 -12.96 -4.47 3.18
CA LEU A 65 -12.69 -5.68 3.95
C LEU A 65 -11.19 -6.02 3.97
N ASN A 66 -10.55 -5.98 2.80
CA ASN A 66 -9.13 -6.25 2.69
C ASN A 66 -8.28 -5.20 3.42
N GLU A 67 -8.66 -3.91 3.42
CA GLU A 67 -8.00 -2.90 4.25
C GLU A 67 -8.03 -3.31 5.74
N ARG A 68 -9.18 -3.77 6.24
CA ARG A 68 -9.34 -4.18 7.63
C ARG A 68 -8.55 -5.44 7.96
N ILE A 69 -8.61 -6.44 7.08
CA ILE A 69 -7.86 -7.68 7.27
C ILE A 69 -6.36 -7.41 7.20
N GLY A 70 -5.88 -6.57 6.29
CA GLY A 70 -4.48 -6.15 6.21
C GLY A 70 -4.04 -5.43 7.49
N CYS A 71 -4.86 -4.50 8.00
CA CYS A 71 -4.59 -3.84 9.28
C CYS A 71 -4.38 -4.86 10.41
N TRP A 72 -5.24 -5.86 10.53
CA TRP A 72 -5.21 -6.81 11.64
C TRP A 72 -4.11 -7.87 11.48
N THR A 73 -3.94 -8.41 10.28
CA THR A 73 -3.06 -9.57 10.04
C THR A 73 -1.59 -9.21 9.86
N GLY A 74 -1.30 -8.03 9.30
CA GLY A 74 0.08 -7.53 9.19
C GLY A 74 0.76 -7.50 10.56
N ASN A 75 2.05 -7.79 10.64
CA ASN A 75 2.84 -7.62 11.85
C ASN A 75 3.18 -6.14 12.04
N HIS A 76 3.51 -5.46 10.94
CA HIS A 76 3.75 -4.02 10.88
C HIS A 76 3.18 -3.45 9.58
N LEU A 77 2.74 -2.19 9.62
CA LEU A 77 2.14 -1.49 8.49
C LEU A 77 3.05 -0.37 8.03
N ILE A 78 3.21 -0.24 6.72
CA ILE A 78 3.88 0.88 6.09
C ILE A 78 2.79 1.75 5.46
N ALA A 79 2.78 3.04 5.79
CA ALA A 79 1.91 4.02 5.16
C ALA A 79 2.77 4.98 4.35
N ASP A 80 2.40 5.29 3.11
CA ASP A 80 3.12 6.25 2.28
C ASP A 80 2.82 7.71 2.65
N HIS A 81 1.72 7.97 3.35
CA HIS A 81 1.31 9.32 3.76
C HIS A 81 0.90 9.40 5.24
N PRO A 82 1.20 10.51 5.96
CA PRO A 82 0.77 10.71 7.35
C PRO A 82 -0.75 10.59 7.54
N ALA A 83 -1.54 11.05 6.56
CA ALA A 83 -3.01 10.93 6.59
C ALA A 83 -3.48 9.46 6.55
N ILE A 84 -2.81 8.61 5.76
CA ILE A 84 -3.09 7.19 5.72
C ILE A 84 -2.68 6.55 7.05
N ALA A 85 -1.51 6.90 7.59
CA ALA A 85 -1.09 6.43 8.90
C ALA A 85 -2.10 6.78 10.01
N ALA A 86 -2.64 8.01 10.00
CA ALA A 86 -3.68 8.44 10.93
C ALA A 86 -4.98 7.62 10.76
N HIS A 87 -5.40 7.35 9.52
CA HIS A 87 -6.55 6.49 9.26
C HIS A 87 -6.33 5.05 9.75
N LEU A 88 -5.18 4.45 9.46
CA LEU A 88 -4.87 3.09 9.93
C LEU A 88 -4.81 3.02 11.46
N ALA A 89 -4.32 4.09 12.11
CA ALA A 89 -4.22 4.19 13.57
C ALA A 89 -5.58 4.18 14.29
N THR A 90 -6.70 4.39 13.59
CA THR A 90 -8.03 4.20 14.20
C THR A 90 -8.46 2.73 14.27
N ARG A 91 -7.67 1.80 13.70
CA ARG A 91 -7.96 0.36 13.64
C ARG A 91 -6.89 -0.49 14.34
N VAL A 92 -5.66 0.02 14.44
CA VAL A 92 -4.55 -0.62 15.14
C VAL A 92 -3.72 0.41 15.91
N LYS A 93 -2.89 -0.05 16.84
CA LYS A 93 -1.99 0.83 17.61
C LYS A 93 -1.05 1.58 16.67
N ARG A 94 -0.84 2.89 16.92
CA ARG A 94 0.06 3.76 16.15
C ARG A 94 1.49 3.21 16.06
N THR A 95 1.96 2.52 17.10
CA THR A 95 3.29 1.87 17.16
C THR A 95 3.48 0.77 16.11
N LYS A 96 2.40 0.24 15.54
CA LYS A 96 2.41 -0.76 14.46
C LYS A 96 2.60 -0.13 13.07
N ILE A 97 2.68 1.20 12.97
CA ILE A 97 2.62 1.92 11.69
C ILE A 97 3.84 2.82 11.55
N THR A 98 4.63 2.59 10.50
CA THR A 98 5.69 3.50 10.06
C THR A 98 5.25 4.22 8.80
N THR A 99 5.51 5.53 8.73
CA THR A 99 5.26 6.30 7.51
C THR A 99 6.55 6.37 6.69
N ILE A 100 6.50 5.93 5.43
CA ILE A 100 7.63 5.99 4.47
C ILE A 100 7.11 6.64 3.18
N PRO A 101 7.33 7.95 2.95
CA PRO A 101 6.84 8.61 1.76
C PRO A 101 7.57 8.13 0.50
N TYR A 102 6.88 8.14 -0.64
CA TYR A 102 7.52 7.91 -1.93
C TYR A 102 8.50 9.04 -2.21
N GLY A 103 9.76 8.67 -2.46
CA GLY A 103 10.75 9.58 -3.01
C GLY A 103 10.58 9.74 -4.51
N ALA A 104 11.10 10.85 -5.02
CA ALA A 104 11.36 11.05 -6.44
C ALA A 104 12.78 11.57 -6.60
N ASP A 105 13.39 11.32 -7.76
CA ASP A 105 14.69 11.91 -8.07
C ASP A 105 14.57 13.43 -8.04
N ALA A 106 15.55 14.09 -7.41
CA ALA A 106 15.59 15.54 -7.37
C ALA A 106 15.72 16.06 -8.80
N VAL A 107 14.66 16.69 -9.29
CA VAL A 107 14.69 17.37 -10.58
C VAL A 107 15.57 18.60 -10.42
N GLY A 108 16.77 18.56 -11.03
CA GLY A 108 17.68 19.71 -11.10
C GLY A 108 17.15 20.79 -12.04
N GLN A 109 17.97 21.25 -12.98
CA GLN A 109 17.48 22.16 -14.03
C GLN A 109 16.79 21.35 -15.13
N ALA A 110 15.47 21.21 -15.05
CA ALA A 110 14.68 20.62 -16.13
C ALA A 110 14.74 21.51 -17.40
N GLU A 111 14.93 20.89 -18.56
CA GLU A 111 14.90 21.59 -19.86
C GLU A 111 13.51 22.16 -20.11
N ARG A 112 13.43 23.46 -20.39
CA ARG A 112 12.17 24.21 -20.54
C ARG A 112 11.69 24.31 -22.00
N GLY A 113 12.46 23.78 -22.95
CA GLY A 113 12.11 23.73 -24.37
C GLY A 113 10.72 23.12 -24.63
N PRO A 114 10.38 21.98 -24.02
CA PRO A 114 9.06 21.36 -24.16
C PRO A 114 7.90 22.24 -23.68
N LEU A 115 8.08 23.02 -22.60
CA LEU A 115 7.04 23.94 -22.12
C LEU A 115 6.72 25.01 -23.17
N LYS A 116 7.75 25.57 -23.81
CA LYS A 116 7.60 26.59 -24.84
C LYS A 116 6.91 26.06 -26.10
N ALA A 117 7.27 24.84 -26.53
CA ALA A 117 6.63 24.18 -27.66
C ALA A 117 5.13 23.92 -27.43
N LEU A 118 4.73 23.71 -26.17
CA LEU A 118 3.35 23.48 -25.76
C LEU A 118 2.60 24.78 -25.37
N GLY A 119 3.25 25.95 -25.45
CA GLY A 119 2.66 27.23 -25.03
C GLY A 119 2.38 27.32 -23.52
N LEU A 120 3.01 26.47 -22.71
CA LEU A 120 2.81 26.38 -21.27
C LEU A 120 3.77 27.30 -20.53
N GLN A 121 3.26 27.96 -19.49
CA GLN A 121 4.07 28.78 -18.58
C GLN A 121 4.54 27.95 -17.38
N ASN A 122 5.64 28.39 -16.78
CA ASN A 122 6.13 27.78 -15.56
C ASN A 122 5.19 28.13 -14.40
N THR A 123 4.70 27.13 -13.68
CA THR A 123 3.93 27.30 -12.45
C THR A 123 4.70 26.62 -11.33
N LEU A 124 4.91 27.33 -10.22
CA LEU A 124 5.45 26.72 -9.01
C LEU A 124 4.42 25.71 -8.48
N TYR A 125 4.81 24.43 -8.45
CA TYR A 125 4.03 23.40 -7.79
C TYR A 125 4.30 23.51 -6.28
N GLY A 126 3.28 23.84 -5.50
CA GLY A 126 3.33 23.99 -4.05
C GLY A 126 2.05 23.45 -3.43
#